data_AF-A0A967ELD4-F1
#
_entry.id   AF-A0A967ELD4-F1
#
_cell.length_a   1.000
_cell.length_b   1.000
_cell.length_c   1.000
_cell.angle_alpha   90.00
_cell.angle_beta   90.00
_cell.angle_gamma   90.00
#
_symmetry.space_group_name_H-M   'P 1'
#
loop_
_entity.id
_entity.type
_entity.pdbx_description
1 polymer ?
#
loop_
_entity_poly.entity_id
_entity_poly.type
_entity_poly.pdbx_seq_one_letter_code
_entity_poly.pdbx_strand_id
1 'polypeptide(L)' 'MEVGIIGLPKVGKTTLFNILTASHQATDRYATSTKTNVGIATVPDPRLIRLREHYQPKK' A
#
# COMPACT_ATOMS: atom_id res chain seq x y z
N MET A 1 3.66 0.49 13.06
CA MET A 1 2.20 0.57 13.24
C MET A 1 1.58 -0.10 12.03
N GLU A 2 0.66 -1.05 12.21
CA GLU A 2 0.07 -1.84 11.14
C GLU A 2 -1.42 -1.53 11.01
N VAL A 3 -1.95 -1.55 9.78
CA VAL A 3 -3.36 -1.26 9.48
C VAL A 3 -3.94 -2.41 8.66
N GLY A 4 -5.11 -2.91 9.04
CA GLY A 4 -5.81 -4.00 8.35
C GLY A 4 -6.95 -3.51 7.46
N ILE A 5 -7.02 -4.03 6.23
CA ILE A 5 -8.15 -3.80 5.31
C ILE A 5 -9.17 -4.96 5.49
N ILE A 6 -10.30 -4.69 6.14
CA ILE A 6 -11.35 -5.67 6.43
C ILE A 6 -12.63 -5.41 5.64
N GLY A 7 -13.45 -6.44 5.43
CA GLY A 7 -14.77 -6.32 4.77
C GLY A 7 -15.22 -7.59 4.05
N LEU A 8 -16.46 -7.57 3.56
CA LEU A 8 -17.12 -8.71 2.91
C LEU A 8 -16.38 -9.21 1.66
N PRO A 9 -16.58 -10.46 1.22
CA PRO A 9 -16.03 -10.97 -0.03
C PRO A 9 -16.39 -10.06 -1.23
N LYS A 10 -15.46 -9.92 -2.18
CA LYS A 10 -15.68 -9.20 -3.46
C LYS A 10 -15.98 -7.69 -3.39
N VAL A 11 -15.79 -7.02 -2.24
CA VAL A 11 -15.93 -5.55 -2.11
C VAL A 11 -14.73 -4.72 -2.60
N GLY A 12 -13.76 -5.34 -3.30
CA GLY A 12 -12.60 -4.64 -3.85
C GLY A 12 -11.40 -4.45 -2.91
N LYS A 13 -11.33 -5.18 -1.79
CA LYS A 13 -10.22 -5.09 -0.81
C LYS A 13 -8.84 -5.27 -1.43
N THR A 14 -8.66 -6.30 -2.26
CA THR A 14 -7.38 -6.58 -2.95
C THR A 14 -7.03 -5.47 -3.95
N THR A 15 -8.03 -4.88 -4.59
CA THR A 15 -7.84 -3.73 -5.49
C THR A 15 -7.31 -2.52 -4.71
N LEU A 16 -7.92 -2.20 -3.57
CA LEU A 16 -7.44 -1.10 -2.71
C LEU A 16 -6.03 -1.37 -2.18
N PHE A 17 -5.76 -2.59 -1.74
CA PHE A 17 -4.43 -3.01 -1.30
C PHE A 17 -3.38 -2.79 -2.40
N ASN A 18 -3.68 -3.22 -3.63
CA ASN A 18 -2.80 -3.04 -4.79
C ASN A 18 -2.53 -1.57 -5.10
N ILE A 19 -3.55 -0.71 -5.03
CA ILE A 19 -3.39 0.74 -5.24
C ILE A 19 -2.46 1.34 -4.18
N LEU A 20 -2.67 1.02 -2.90
CA LEU A 20 -1.89 1.61 -1.80
C LEU A 20 -0.44 1.14 -1.76
N THR A 21 -0.19 -0.09 -2.19
CA THR A 21 1.14 -0.72 -2.10
C THR A 21 1.87 -0.79 -3.44
N ALA A 22 1.24 -0.33 -4.53
CA ALA A 22 1.68 -0.56 -5.90
C ALA A 22 1.93 -2.06 -6.23
N SER A 23 1.26 -2.96 -5.49
CA SER A 23 1.36 -4.41 -5.68
C SER A 23 0.49 -4.88 -6.85
N HIS A 24 0.87 -6.01 -7.47
CA HIS A 24 0.16 -6.59 -8.60
C HIS A 24 -0.52 -7.92 -8.23
N GLN A 25 -1.21 -7.97 -7.08
CA GLN A 25 -1.90 -9.18 -6.67
C GLN A 25 -3.10 -9.47 -7.57
N ALA A 26 -3.39 -10.74 -7.82
CA ALA A 26 -4.50 -11.15 -8.68
C ALA A 26 -5.85 -10.67 -8.13
N THR A 27 -6.65 -10.04 -9.00
CA THR A 27 -7.98 -9.47 -8.69
C THR A 27 -9.08 -10.06 -9.58
N ASP A 28 -8.96 -11.34 -9.93
CA ASP A 28 -9.87 -11.99 -10.87
C ASP A 28 -11.24 -12.37 -10.23
N ARG A 29 -12.29 -12.48 -11.04
CA ARG A 29 -13.69 -12.67 -10.58
C ARG A 29 -13.94 -14.00 -9.85
N TYR A 30 -13.11 -15.00 -10.12
CA TYR A 30 -13.14 -16.33 -9.50
C TYR A 30 -12.10 -16.49 -8.38
N ALA A 31 -11.21 -15.51 -8.20
CA ALA A 31 -10.15 -15.58 -7.21
C ALA A 31 -10.73 -15.31 -5.81
N THR A 32 -10.77 -16.34 -4.97
CA THR A 32 -10.98 -16.18 -3.53
C THR A 32 -9.62 -16.38 -2.86
N SER A 33 -9.01 -15.28 -2.40
CA SER A 33 -7.74 -15.35 -1.66
C SER A 33 -8.03 -15.39 -0.16
N THR A 34 -7.65 -16.49 0.48
CA THR A 34 -7.61 -16.63 1.96
C THR A 34 -6.27 -16.18 2.53
N LYS A 35 -5.30 -15.80 1.67
CA LYS A 35 -3.98 -15.34 2.11
C LYS A 35 -4.04 -13.88 2.57
N THR A 36 -3.49 -13.64 3.76
CA THR A 36 -3.28 -12.28 4.29
C THR A 36 -2.19 -11.59 3.49
N ASN A 37 -2.51 -10.40 2.97
CA ASN A 37 -1.60 -9.59 2.18
C ASN A 37 -0.91 -8.56 3.07
N VAL A 38 0.42 -8.56 3.06
CA VAL A 38 1.24 -7.59 3.79
C VAL A 38 2.02 -6.77 2.79
N GLY A 39 1.96 -5.44 2.93
CA GLY A 39 2.65 -4.52 2.03
C GLY A 39 2.84 -3.17 2.69
N ILE A 40 3.76 -2.37 2.15
CA ILE A 40 4.12 -1.05 2.65
C ILE A 40 3.54 -0.01 1.69
N ALA A 41 2.74 0.91 2.23
CA ALA A 41 2.30 2.09 1.50
C ALA A 41 3.27 3.25 1.80
N THR A 42 3.74 3.92 0.74
CA THR A 42 4.57 5.12 0.91
C THR A 42 3.67 6.33 1.16
N VAL A 43 3.98 7.11 2.19
CA VAL A 43 3.28 8.36 2.48
C VAL A 43 4.04 9.50 1.82
N PRO A 44 3.49 10.15 0.78
CA PRO A 44 4.15 11.28 0.15
C PRO A 44 4.17 12.48 1.09
N ASP A 45 5.37 12.93 1.46
CA ASP A 45 5.55 14.13 2.27
C ASP A 45 6.50 15.12 1.57
N PRO A 46 5.95 16.18 0.94
CA PRO A 46 6.75 17.23 0.28
C PRO A 46 7.72 17.96 1.22
N ARG A 47 7.47 17.94 2.54
CA ARG A 47 8.36 18.60 3.52
C ARG A 47 9.70 17.88 3.61
N LEU A 48 9.71 16.56 3.47
CA LEU A 48 10.95 15.77 3.46
C LEU A 48 11.84 16.14 2.27
N ILE A 49 11.26 16.51 1.13
CA ILE A 49 12.01 16.97 -0.05
C ILE A 49 12.72 18.29 0.25
N ARG A 50 12.01 19.25 0.85
CA ARG A 50 12.58 20.55 1.26
C ARG A 50 13.70 20.38 2.29
N LEU A 51 13.49 19.51 3.27
CA LEU A 51 14.52 19.22 4.30
C LEU A 51 15.75 18.57 3.67
N ARG A 52 15.57 17.65 2.72
CA ARG A 52 16.69 17.03 1.98
C ARG A 52 17.53 18.08 1.23
N GLU A 53 16.89 19.06 0.60
CA GLU A 53 17.60 20.16 -0.10
C GLU A 53 18.40 21.05 0.86
N HIS A 54 17.84 21.34 2.04
CA HIS A 54 18.49 22.19 3.03
C HIS A 54 19.66 21.51 3.76
N TYR A 55 19.51 20.22 4.10
CA TYR A 55 20.45 19.53 4.98
C TYR A 55 21.39 18.54 4.28
N GLN A 56 21.11 18.15 3.03
CA GLN A 56 21.90 17.20 2.23
C GLN A 56 22.42 16.00 3.04
N PRO A 57 21.55 15.30 3.80
CA PRO A 57 22.00 14.22 4.67
C PRO A 57 22.56 13.05 3.85
N LYS A 58 23.55 12.35 4.40
CA LYS A 58 24.01 11.07 3.84
C LYS A 58 22.87 10.04 3.92
N LYS A 59 22.80 9.18 2.89
CA LYS A 59 21.84 8.07 2.84
C LYS A 59 22.04 7.09 3.99
#